data_AF-A0A3A0A1Z1-F1
#
_entry.id   AF-A0A3A0A1Z1-F1
#
_cell.length_a   1.000
_cell.length_b   1.000
_cell.length_c   1.000
_cell.angle_alpha   90.00
_cell.angle_beta   90.00
_cell.angle_gamma   90.00
#
_symmetry.space_group_name_H-M   'P 1'
#
loop_
_entity.id
_entity.type
_entity.pdbx_description
1 polymer ?
#
loop_
_entity_poly.entity_id
_entity_poly.type
_entity_poly.pdbx_seq_one_letter_code
_entity_poly.pdbx_strand_id
1 'polypeptide(L)' 'MEVRKMLQIGELSAQTGVPSKTIRYYEDIGLLPKPQRAENGYRVYS' A
#
# COMPACT_ATOMS: atom_id res chain seq x y z
N MET A 1 -6.16 0.86 -21.65
CA MET A 1 -6.33 1.28 -20.25
C MET A 1 -5.25 0.60 -19.45
N GLU A 2 -4.39 1.37 -18.79
CA GLU A 2 -3.30 0.84 -17.98
C GLU A 2 -3.88 0.34 -16.65
N VAL A 3 -3.81 -0.96 -16.42
CA VAL A 3 -4.27 -1.56 -15.17
C VAL A 3 -3.26 -1.15 -14.10
N ARG A 4 -3.60 -0.17 -13.26
CA ARG A 4 -2.76 0.17 -12.10
C ARG A 4 -2.62 -1.08 -11.24
N LYS A 5 -1.41 -1.61 -11.14
CA LYS A 5 -1.13 -2.77 -10.30
C LYS A 5 -1.28 -2.37 -8.84
N MET A 6 -2.25 -2.96 -8.16
CA MET A 6 -2.37 -2.80 -6.72
C MET A 6 -1.36 -3.69 -6.01
N LEU A 7 -0.61 -3.11 -5.08
CA LEU A 7 0.48 -3.74 -4.35
C LEU A 7 0.05 -4.01 -2.91
N GLN A 8 0.33 -5.21 -2.41
CA GLN A 8 0.30 -5.42 -0.97
C GLN A 8 1.43 -4.63 -0.30
N ILE A 9 1.31 -4.39 1.01
CA ILE A 9 2.31 -3.60 1.74
C ILE A 9 3.73 -4.19 1.64
N GLY A 10 3.86 -5.52 1.57
CA GLY A 10 5.14 -6.20 1.40
C GLY A 10 5.75 -5.93 0.02
N GLU A 11 4.94 -5.97 -1.04
CA GLU A 11 5.39 -5.66 -2.40
C GLU A 11 5.77 -4.18 -2.54
N LEU A 12 4.96 -3.28 -1.97
CA LEU A 12 5.26 -1.84 -1.95
C LEU A 12 6.56 -1.58 -1.18
N SER A 13 6.75 -2.25 -0.05
CA SER A 13 7.96 -2.16 0.76
C SER A 13 9.20 -2.63 -0.01
N ALA A 14 9.10 -3.76 -0.72
CA ALA A 14 10.18 -4.29 -1.54
C ALA A 14 10.53 -3.37 -2.73
N GLN A 15 9.54 -2.77 -3.37
CA GLN A 15 9.77 -1.89 -4.52
C GLN A 15 10.34 -0.51 -4.14
N THR A 16 9.89 0.04 -3.02
CA THR A 16 10.27 1.40 -2.59
C THR A 16 11.47 1.42 -1.64
N GLY A 17 11.81 0.28 -1.05
CA GLY A 17 12.77 0.20 0.05
C GLY A 17 12.25 0.78 1.37
N VAL A 18 11.02 1.30 1.39
CA VAL A 18 10.41 1.86 2.60
C VAL A 18 9.91 0.72 3.49
N PRO A 19 10.27 0.66 4.77
CA PRO A 19 9.76 -0.38 5.66
C PRO A 19 8.22 -0.36 5.75
N SER A 20 7.61 -1.54 5.77
CA SER A 20 6.15 -1.68 5.91
C SER A 20 5.57 -0.89 7.08
N LYS A 21 6.29 -0.78 8.21
CA LYS A 21 5.86 0.03 9.36
C LYS A 21 5.76 1.53 9.03
N THR A 22 6.67 2.03 8.20
CA THR A 22 6.72 3.44 7.80
C THR A 22 5.61 3.73 6.80
N ILE A 23 5.31 2.80 5.90
CA ILE A 23 4.15 2.91 5.01
C ILE A 23 2.85 3.01 5.82
N ARG A 24 2.67 2.16 6.85
CA ARG A 24 1.50 2.26 7.76
C ARG A 24 1.48 3.59 8.51
N TYR A 25 2.64 4.06 8.99
CA TYR A 25 2.72 5.36 9.62
C TYR A 25 2.26 6.48 8.68
N TYR A 26 2.64 6.44 7.40
CA TYR A 26 2.17 7.40 6.40
C TYR A 26 0.67 7.28 6.10
N GLU A 27 0.10 6.07 6.12
CA GLU A 27 -1.37 5.85 6.10
C GLU A 27 -2.03 6.50 7.32
N ASP A 28 -1.51 6.24 8.53
CA ASP A 28 -2.09 6.67 9.80
C ASP A 28 -2.12 8.20 9.95
N ILE A 29 -1.07 8.89 9.49
CA ILE A 29 -1.00 10.36 9.50
C ILE A 29 -1.70 11.02 8.31
N GLY A 30 -2.25 10.23 7.38
CA GLY A 30 -2.94 10.72 6.19
C GLY A 30 -2.02 11.26 5.08
N LEU A 31 -0.72 10.97 5.14
CA LEU A 31 0.23 11.29 4.06
C LEU A 31 -0.01 10.42 2.83
N LEU A 32 -0.39 9.16 3.03
CA LEU A 32 -0.85 8.27 1.97
C LEU A 32 -2.38 8.19 1.97
N PRO A 33 -3.01 8.04 0.79
CA PRO A 33 -4.43 7.73 0.73
C PRO A 33 -4.72 6.40 1.43
N LYS A 34 -5.93 6.26 2.00
CA LYS A 34 -6.35 5.02 2.64
C LYS A 34 -6.27 3.87 1.61
N PRO A 35 -5.58 2.76 1.92
CA PRO A 35 -5.46 1.64 1.00
C PRO A 35 -6.83 1.03 0.73
N GLN A 36 -7.04 0.57 -0.50
CA GLN A 36 -8.21 -0.21 -0.83
C GLN A 36 -8.12 -1.58 -0.17
N ARG A 37 -9.26 -2.22 0.04
CA ARG A 37 -9.31 -3.61 0.49
C ARG A 37 -9.51 -4.50 -0.72
N ALA A 38 -8.62 -5.46 -0.92
CA ALA A 38 -8.83 -6.55 -1.87
C ALA A 38 -9.97 -7.47 -1.38
N GLU A 39 -10.50 -8.33 -2.25
CA GLU A 39 -11.62 -9.24 -1.94
C GLU A 39 -11.32 -10.19 -0.76
N ASN A 40 -10.04 -10.50 -0.55
CA ASN A 40 -9.55 -11.30 0.57
C ASN A 40 -9.33 -10.47 1.86
N GLY A 41 -9.71 -9.20 1.88
CA GLY A 41 -9.65 -8.30 3.04
C GLY A 41 -8.30 -7.62 3.29
N TYR A 42 -7.25 -7.95 2.52
CA TYR A 42 -5.94 -7.32 2.66
C TYR A 42 -5.93 -5.89 2.13
N ARG A 43 -5.08 -5.05 2.73
CA ARG A 43 -4.79 -3.69 2.27
C ARG A 43 -3.93 -3.73 1.01
N VAL A 44 -4.34 -2.99 0.00
CA VAL A 44 -3.58 -2.81 -1.23
C VAL A 44 -3.41 -1.33 -1.57
N TYR A 45 -2.26 -1.00 -2.15
CA TYR A 45 -1.77 0.33 -2.44
C TYR A 45 -1.59 0.50 -3.96
N SER A 46 -1.72 1.71 -4.50
CA SER A 46 -1.63 1.99 -5.94
C SER A 46 -0.66 3.14 -6.24
#